data_AF-A0A2G2GMS7-F1
#
_entry.id   AF-A0A2G2GMS7-F1
#
_cell.length_a   1.000
_cell.length_b   1.000
_cell.length_c   1.000
_cell.angle_alpha   90.00
_cell.angle_beta   90.00
_cell.angle_gamma   90.00
#
_symmetry.space_group_name_H-M   'P 1'
#
loop_
_entity.id
_entity.type
_entity.pdbx_description
1 polymer ?
#
loop_
_entity_poly.entity_id
_entity_poly.type
_entity_poly.pdbx_seq_one_letter_code
_entity_poly.pdbx_strand_id
1 'polypeptide(L)'
;MAEYKSSIFSLPTKEEMWEEAENYHTIKFYNKSKNLIIVFLAIGMLLSLWLTANNNVVDLSNTDLVSNLTRVDVIYGFSLYAFFLIFVFFNHRWAIILVALIYTADKVLIMIGSGTSPIGSLIFLAILLGLSYRAFFVASNLKKIKKQKTE
;
A
#
# COMPACT_ATOMS: atom_id res chain seq x y z
N MET A 1 9.09 -14.16 26.87
CA MET A 1 8.18 -13.61 25.84
C MET A 1 8.45 -12.12 25.78
N ALA A 2 9.17 -11.66 24.76
CA ALA A 2 9.37 -10.23 24.55
C ALA A 2 8.07 -9.65 23.97
N GLU A 3 7.63 -8.53 24.55
CA GLU A 3 6.41 -7.85 24.14
C GLU A 3 6.71 -7.03 22.88
N TYR A 4 6.25 -7.51 21.72
CA TYR A 4 6.44 -6.83 20.44
C TYR A 4 5.68 -5.50 20.44
N LYS A 5 6.41 -4.41 20.69
CA LYS A 5 5.88 -3.04 20.73
C LYS A 5 6.08 -2.37 19.38
N SER A 6 5.24 -2.72 18.40
CA SER A 6 5.19 -2.03 17.10
C SER A 6 4.63 -0.62 17.29
N SER A 7 5.48 0.40 17.44
CA SER A 7 5.07 1.79 17.26
C SER A 7 4.86 2.06 15.78
N ILE A 8 3.59 2.11 15.38
CA ILE A 8 3.13 2.34 14.00
C ILE A 8 3.68 3.66 13.40
N PHE A 9 4.15 4.60 14.25
CA PHE A 9 4.53 5.96 13.89
C PHE A 9 6.03 6.29 13.95
N SER A 10 6.88 5.41 14.46
CA SER A 10 8.34 5.60 14.42
C SER A 10 8.94 4.87 13.21
N LEU A 11 10.01 5.42 12.63
CA LEU A 11 10.78 4.68 11.63
C LEU A 11 11.20 3.33 12.25
N PRO A 12 10.82 2.20 11.65
CA PRO A 12 11.07 0.88 12.24
C PRO A 12 12.57 0.64 12.32
N THR A 13 13.03 0.18 13.47
CA THR A 13 14.45 -0.14 13.64
C THR A 13 14.79 -1.43 12.89
N LYS A 14 16.07 -1.60 12.53
CA LYS A 14 16.52 -2.86 11.89
C LYS A 14 16.21 -4.08 12.76
N GLU A 15 16.30 -3.93 14.08
CA GLU A 15 16.04 -4.96 15.07
C GLU A 15 14.58 -5.41 15.04
N GLU A 16 13.62 -4.47 15.07
CA GLU A 16 12.19 -4.77 14.99
C GLU A 16 11.82 -5.52 13.69
N MET A 17 12.44 -5.14 12.57
CA MET A 17 12.18 -5.80 11.29
C MET A 17 12.80 -7.20 11.20
N TRP A 18 13.91 -7.44 11.91
CA TRP A 18 14.50 -8.77 12.04
C TRP A 18 13.65 -9.66 12.94
N GLU A 19 13.18 -9.14 14.07
CA GLU A 19 12.27 -9.84 14.97
C GLU A 19 10.97 -10.24 14.26
N GLU A 20 10.41 -9.36 13.43
CA GLU A 20 9.25 -9.66 12.59
C GLU A 20 9.52 -10.82 11.62
N ALA A 21 10.72 -10.86 11.01
CA ALA A 21 11.10 -11.91 10.08
C ALA A 21 11.33 -13.26 10.77
N GLU A 22 11.90 -13.26 11.98
CA GLU A 22 12.13 -14.48 12.76
C GLU A 22 10.83 -15.06 13.33
N ASN A 23 9.96 -14.20 13.87
CA ASN A 23 8.68 -14.58 14.49
C ASN A 23 7.50 -14.52 13.51
N TYR A 24 7.77 -14.57 12.22
CA TYR A 24 6.78 -14.28 11.18
C TYR A 24 5.52 -15.16 11.22
N HIS A 25 5.65 -16.39 11.69
CA HIS A 25 4.52 -17.33 11.81
C HIS A 25 3.72 -17.14 13.10
N THR A 26 4.29 -16.54 14.15
CA THR A 26 3.67 -16.38 15.47
C THR A 26 3.03 -15.01 15.65
N ILE A 27 3.48 -13.99 14.92
CA ILE A 27 2.91 -12.65 14.96
C ILE A 27 1.52 -12.57 14.30
N LYS A 28 0.64 -11.76 14.93
CA LYS A 28 -0.74 -11.49 14.47
C LYS A 28 -0.77 -10.82 13.09
N PHE A 29 -1.91 -10.92 12.39
CA PHE A 29 -2.12 -10.36 11.06
C PHE A 29 -1.73 -8.87 10.97
N TYR A 30 -2.25 -8.01 11.85
CA TYR A 30 -2.00 -6.56 11.81
C TYR A 30 -0.56 -6.15 12.20
N ASN A 31 0.21 -7.07 12.77
CA ASN A 31 1.60 -6.80 13.14
C ASN A 31 2.58 -7.05 11.99
N LYS A 32 2.10 -7.62 10.87
CA LYS A 32 2.92 -7.89 9.69
C LYS A 32 2.94 -6.67 8.77
N SER A 33 4.14 -6.24 8.39
CA SER A 33 4.38 -5.09 7.51
C SER A 33 3.60 -5.16 6.20
N LYS A 34 3.55 -6.34 5.57
CA LYS A 34 2.80 -6.54 4.32
C LYS A 34 1.29 -6.29 4.51
N ASN A 35 0.76 -6.65 5.67
CA ASN A 35 -0.67 -6.57 5.95
C ASN A 35 -1.05 -5.13 6.26
N LEU A 36 -0.14 -4.33 6.83
CA LEU A 36 -0.31 -2.90 6.94
C LEU A 36 -0.39 -2.23 5.55
N ILE A 37 0.43 -2.64 4.58
CA ILE A 37 0.31 -2.15 3.18
C ILE A 37 -1.07 -2.51 2.61
N ILE A 38 -1.52 -3.76 2.80
CA ILE A 38 -2.81 -4.23 2.29
C ILE A 38 -3.96 -3.42 2.90
N VAL A 39 -3.97 -3.24 4.21
CA VAL A 39 -5.01 -2.47 4.92
C VAL A 39 -4.97 -1.01 4.49
N PHE A 40 -3.79 -0.40 4.41
CA PHE A 40 -3.63 0.99 3.99
C PHE A 40 -4.18 1.23 2.58
N LEU A 41 -3.83 0.37 1.62
CA LEU A 41 -4.34 0.47 0.26
C LEU A 41 -5.82 0.15 0.17
N ALA A 42 -6.31 -0.86 0.91
CA ALA A 42 -7.73 -1.18 0.95
C ALA A 42 -8.58 0.00 1.46
N ILE A 43 -8.15 0.66 2.54
CA ILE A 43 -8.81 1.86 3.06
C ILE A 43 -8.76 2.99 2.03
N GLY A 44 -7.60 3.22 1.40
CA GLY A 44 -7.47 4.24 0.35
C GLY A 44 -8.41 3.99 -0.84
N MET A 45 -8.52 2.73 -1.29
CA MET A 45 -9.43 2.33 -2.36
C MET A 45 -10.91 2.52 -1.96
N LEU A 46 -11.30 2.09 -0.75
CA LEU A 46 -12.66 2.26 -0.26
C LEU A 46 -13.02 3.74 -0.12
N LEU A 47 -12.10 4.57 0.38
CA LEU A 47 -12.31 6.01 0.47
C LEU A 47 -12.45 6.63 -0.92
N SER A 48 -11.63 6.21 -1.89
CA SER A 48 -11.74 6.69 -3.27
C SER A 48 -13.09 6.32 -3.88
N LEU A 49 -13.54 5.07 -3.72
CA LEU A 49 -14.86 4.63 -4.19
C LEU A 49 -15.99 5.40 -3.52
N TRP A 50 -15.89 5.61 -2.20
CA TRP A 50 -16.88 6.36 -1.44
C TRP A 50 -16.93 7.82 -1.88
N LEU A 51 -15.79 8.47 -2.11
CA LEU A 51 -15.73 9.84 -2.65
C LEU A 51 -16.33 9.91 -4.05
N THR A 52 -15.99 8.97 -4.95
CA THR A 52 -16.57 8.92 -6.30
C THR A 52 -18.08 8.68 -6.28
N ALA A 53 -18.58 7.88 -5.33
CA ALA A 53 -20.01 7.57 -5.21
C ALA A 53 -20.84 8.70 -4.58
N ASN A 54 -20.29 9.43 -3.60
CA ASN A 54 -21.02 10.50 -2.88
C ASN A 54 -20.81 11.90 -3.45
N ASN A 55 -19.72 12.13 -4.19
CA ASN A 55 -19.61 13.33 -5.00
C ASN A 55 -20.51 13.14 -6.21
N ASN A 56 -21.74 13.64 -6.11
CA ASN A 56 -22.70 13.75 -7.21
C ASN A 56 -22.17 14.68 -8.33
N VAL A 57 -21.06 14.33 -8.99
CA VAL A 57 -20.90 14.62 -10.42
C VAL A 57 -21.75 13.58 -11.15
N VAL A 58 -23.04 13.67 -10.89
CA VAL A 58 -24.12 12.86 -11.44
C VAL A 58 -25.03 13.85 -12.14
N ASP A 59 -24.51 14.47 -13.20
CA ASP A 59 -25.35 14.68 -14.37
C ASP A 59 -25.42 13.33 -15.07
N LEU A 60 -26.36 12.48 -14.63
CA LEU A 60 -26.68 11.24 -15.31
C LEU A 60 -27.38 11.49 -16.68
N SER A 61 -27.63 12.77 -17.02
CA SER A 61 -28.24 13.22 -18.27
C SER A 61 -27.23 13.78 -19.28
N ASN A 62 -25.97 14.00 -18.92
CA ASN A 62 -24.96 14.49 -19.85
C ASN A 62 -23.93 13.39 -20.12
N THR A 63 -24.04 12.81 -21.32
CA THR A 63 -23.07 11.95 -21.99
C THR A 63 -21.77 12.69 -22.30
N ASP A 64 -21.13 13.27 -21.28
CA ASP A 64 -19.83 13.89 -21.44
C ASP A 64 -18.75 12.83 -21.27
N LEU A 65 -17.88 12.70 -22.28
CA LEU A 65 -16.74 11.75 -22.29
C LEU A 65 -15.91 11.84 -21.00
N VAL A 66 -15.81 13.04 -20.41
CA VAL A 66 -14.96 13.35 -19.26
C VAL A 66 -15.45 12.71 -17.94
N SER A 67 -16.76 12.63 -17.70
CA SER A 67 -17.32 12.02 -16.48
C SER A 67 -17.27 10.48 -16.53
N ASN A 68 -17.35 9.90 -17.73
CA ASN A 68 -17.16 8.47 -17.93
C ASN A 68 -15.69 8.06 -17.81
N LEU A 69 -14.75 8.86 -18.31
CA LEU A 69 -13.30 8.63 -18.15
C LEU A 69 -12.90 8.54 -16.68
N THR A 70 -13.36 9.49 -15.85
CA THR A 70 -13.01 9.52 -14.41
C THR A 70 -13.52 8.31 -13.62
N ARG A 71 -14.71 7.77 -13.93
CA ARG A 71 -15.20 6.52 -13.29
C ARG A 71 -14.40 5.30 -13.75
N VAL A 72 -14.09 5.24 -15.04
CA VAL A 72 -13.32 4.17 -15.65
C VAL A 72 -11.89 4.13 -15.09
N ASP A 73 -11.26 5.28 -14.89
CA ASP A 73 -9.93 5.42 -14.28
C ASP A 73 -9.90 4.89 -12.84
N VAL A 74 -10.93 5.21 -12.04
CA VAL A 74 -11.05 4.70 -10.66
C VAL A 74 -11.21 3.17 -10.64
N ILE A 75 -12.01 2.61 -11.55
CA ILE A 75 -12.21 1.15 -11.65
C ILE A 75 -10.92 0.44 -12.11
N TYR A 76 -10.20 1.00 -13.08
CA TYR A 76 -8.92 0.45 -13.52
C TYR A 76 -7.86 0.54 -12.43
N GLY A 77 -7.76 1.68 -11.74
CA GLY A 77 -6.88 1.85 -10.59
C GLY A 77 -7.18 0.82 -9.50
N PHE A 78 -8.45 0.66 -9.14
CA PHE A 78 -8.91 -0.34 -8.17
C PHE A 78 -8.50 -1.76 -8.59
N SER A 79 -8.77 -2.13 -9.85
CA SER A 79 -8.47 -3.47 -10.37
C SER A 79 -6.97 -3.77 -10.35
N LEU A 80 -6.17 -2.77 -10.72
CA LEU A 80 -4.71 -2.87 -10.74
C LEU A 80 -4.14 -3.02 -9.33
N TYR A 81 -4.55 -2.20 -8.37
CA TYR A 81 -4.12 -2.35 -6.98
C TYR A 81 -4.59 -3.67 -6.37
N ALA A 82 -5.84 -4.09 -6.61
CA ALA A 82 -6.37 -5.36 -6.14
C ALA A 82 -5.55 -6.56 -6.65
N PHE A 83 -5.18 -6.54 -7.94
CA PHE A 83 -4.29 -7.56 -8.51
C PHE A 83 -2.95 -7.62 -7.77
N PHE A 84 -2.28 -6.49 -7.55
CA PHE A 84 -1.00 -6.47 -6.84
C PHE A 84 -1.09 -6.84 -5.35
N LEU A 85 -2.20 -6.50 -4.69
CA LEU A 85 -2.42 -6.83 -3.29
C LEU A 85 -2.39 -8.34 -3.03
N ILE A 86 -2.84 -9.16 -3.99
CA ILE A 86 -2.72 -10.62 -3.92
C ILE A 86 -1.25 -11.03 -3.85
N PHE A 87 -0.39 -10.45 -4.69
CA PHE A 87 1.04 -10.77 -4.68
C PHE A 87 1.77 -10.23 -3.44
N VAL A 88 1.37 -9.06 -2.94
CA VAL A 88 1.87 -8.51 -1.67
C VAL A 88 1.49 -9.44 -0.50
N PHE A 89 0.28 -10.01 -0.52
CA PHE A 89 -0.16 -10.99 0.47
C PHE A 89 0.76 -12.23 0.50
N PHE A 90 1.28 -12.67 -0.65
CA PHE A 90 2.25 -13.76 -0.73
C PHE A 90 3.71 -13.35 -0.46
N ASN A 91 3.99 -12.11 -0.03
CA ASN A 91 5.35 -11.56 0.18
C ASN A 91 6.21 -11.50 -1.09
N HIS A 92 5.63 -11.33 -2.27
CA HIS A 92 6.45 -11.14 -3.46
C HIS A 92 7.16 -9.79 -3.43
N ARG A 93 8.49 -9.82 -3.33
CA ARG A 93 9.35 -8.62 -3.26
C ARG A 93 9.17 -7.68 -4.45
N TRP A 94 9.00 -8.23 -5.65
CA TRP A 94 8.74 -7.45 -6.86
C TRP A 94 7.38 -6.73 -6.81
N ALA A 95 6.36 -7.36 -6.22
CA ALA A 95 5.04 -6.75 -6.09
C ALA A 95 5.05 -5.58 -5.10
N ILE A 96 5.78 -5.70 -3.98
CA ILE A 96 5.97 -4.60 -3.02
C ILE A 96 6.61 -3.38 -3.70
N ILE A 97 7.67 -3.61 -4.48
CA ILE A 97 8.35 -2.53 -5.22
C ILE A 97 7.42 -1.91 -6.26
N LEU A 98 6.73 -2.73 -7.07
CA LEU A 98 5.83 -2.22 -8.10
C LEU A 98 4.68 -1.41 -7.51
N VAL A 99 4.07 -1.87 -6.42
CA VAL A 99 3.03 -1.12 -5.70
C VAL A 99 3.55 0.24 -5.24
N ALA A 100 4.75 0.28 -4.65
CA ALA A 100 5.36 1.54 -4.23
C ALA A 100 5.62 2.48 -5.41
N LEU A 101 6.12 1.96 -6.54
CA LEU A 101 6.38 2.74 -7.75
C LEU A 101 5.10 3.27 -8.39
N ILE A 102 4.10 2.41 -8.59
CA ILE A 102 2.81 2.78 -9.16
C ILE A 102 2.14 3.85 -8.31
N TYR A 103 2.12 3.66 -6.99
CA TYR A 103 1.54 4.65 -6.09
C TYR A 103 2.31 5.97 -6.08
N THR A 104 3.64 5.93 -6.16
CA THR A 104 4.45 7.14 -6.28
C THR A 104 4.13 7.89 -7.57
N ALA A 105 4.06 7.17 -8.69
CA ALA A 105 3.71 7.76 -9.98
C ALA A 105 2.32 8.40 -9.94
N ASP A 106 1.32 7.70 -9.39
CA ASP A 106 -0.04 8.21 -9.23
C ASP A 106 -0.07 9.51 -8.40
N LYS A 107 0.58 9.53 -7.23
CA LYS A 107 0.64 10.74 -6.40
C LYS A 107 1.41 11.88 -7.05
N VAL A 108 2.50 11.61 -7.75
CA VAL A 108 3.26 12.64 -8.48
C VAL A 108 2.42 13.24 -9.60
N LEU A 109 1.71 12.42 -10.38
CA LEU A 109 0.81 12.90 -11.42
C LEU A 109 -0.30 13.78 -10.84
N ILE A 110 -0.90 13.38 -9.71
CA ILE A 110 -1.92 14.21 -9.03
C ILE A 110 -1.33 15.53 -8.54
N MET A 111 -0.11 15.53 -7.99
CA MET A 111 0.54 16.76 -7.52
C MET A 111 0.84 17.73 -8.67
N ILE A 112 1.23 17.22 -9.83
CA ILE A 112 1.50 18.05 -11.02
C ILE A 112 0.20 18.52 -11.68
N GLY A 113 -0.83 17.68 -11.71
CA GLY A 113 -2.06 17.94 -12.47
C GLY A 113 -3.19 18.65 -11.73
N SER A 114 -3.27 18.55 -10.39
CA SER A 114 -4.48 18.99 -9.65
C SER A 114 -4.49 20.46 -9.23
N GLY A 115 -3.35 21.16 -9.25
CA GLY A 115 -3.26 22.56 -8.77
C GLY A 115 -3.60 22.77 -7.28
N THR A 116 -3.85 21.68 -6.53
CA THR A 116 -4.19 21.71 -5.10
C THR A 116 -2.95 21.51 -4.22
N SER A 117 -3.07 21.81 -2.93
CA SER A 117 -1.96 21.65 -1.98
C SER A 117 -1.47 20.19 -1.92
N PRO A 118 -0.19 19.91 -2.23
CA PRO A 118 0.33 18.54 -2.34
C PRO A 118 0.59 17.87 -0.99
N ILE A 119 0.37 18.57 0.13
CA ILE A 119 0.76 18.12 1.48
C ILE A 119 0.13 16.78 1.83
N GLY A 120 -1.17 16.60 1.54
CA GLY A 120 -1.86 15.34 1.77
C GLY A 120 -1.21 14.20 0.98
N SER A 121 -1.01 14.40 -0.33
CA SER A 121 -0.36 13.42 -1.20
C SER A 121 1.05 13.04 -0.70
N LEU A 122 1.83 13.99 -0.20
CA LEU A 122 3.16 13.76 0.36
C LEU A 122 3.13 12.92 1.64
N ILE A 123 2.21 13.19 2.56
CA ILE A 123 2.07 12.42 3.81
C ILE A 123 1.72 10.97 3.48
N PHE A 124 0.72 10.77 2.63
CA PHE A 124 0.28 9.43 2.22
C PHE A 124 1.36 8.69 1.43
N LEU A 125 2.16 9.39 0.62
CA LEU A 125 3.31 8.84 -0.08
C LEU A 125 4.40 8.39 0.90
N ALA A 126 4.76 9.24 1.87
CA ALA A 126 5.76 8.92 2.87
C ALA A 126 5.39 7.68 3.71
N ILE A 127 4.11 7.57 4.10
CA ILE A 127 3.60 6.42 4.84
C ILE A 127 3.74 5.14 4.01
N LEU A 128 3.27 5.14 2.75
CA LEU A 128 3.33 3.94 1.92
C LEU A 128 4.78 3.53 1.62
N LEU A 129 5.67 4.49 1.36
CA LEU A 129 7.09 4.21 1.12
C LEU A 129 7.74 3.60 2.37
N GLY A 130 7.45 4.13 3.56
CA GLY A 130 7.94 3.56 4.83
C GLY A 130 7.47 2.12 5.05
N LEU A 131 6.18 1.85 4.84
CA LEU A 131 5.62 0.50 4.94
C LEU A 131 6.21 -0.44 3.88
N SER A 132 6.40 0.04 2.65
CA SER A 132 6.97 -0.74 1.55
C SER A 132 8.43 -1.11 1.81
N TYR A 133 9.23 -0.18 2.33
CA TYR A 133 10.61 -0.43 2.76
C TYR A 133 10.66 -1.54 3.82
N ARG A 134 9.82 -1.41 4.85
CA ARG A 134 9.72 -2.37 5.95
C ARG A 134 9.34 -3.76 5.45
N ALA A 135 8.28 -3.85 4.64
CA ALA A 135 7.81 -5.12 4.09
C ALA A 135 8.85 -5.78 3.16
N PHE A 136 9.57 -4.97 2.36
CA PHE A 136 10.64 -5.47 1.50
C PHE A 136 11.82 -6.05 2.29
N PHE A 137 12.22 -5.39 3.37
CA PHE A 137 13.28 -5.87 4.25
C PHE A 137 12.89 -7.20 4.91
N VAL A 138 11.69 -7.26 5.51
CA VAL A 138 11.15 -8.49 6.13
C VAL A 138 11.08 -9.63 5.11
N ALA A 139 10.54 -9.38 3.92
CA ALA A 139 10.46 -10.39 2.85
C ALA A 139 11.85 -10.88 2.40
N SER A 140 12.86 -10.01 2.41
CA SER A 140 14.23 -10.37 2.06
C SER A 140 14.90 -11.25 3.13
N ASN A 141 14.69 -10.95 4.41
CA ASN A 141 15.24 -11.75 5.49
C ASN A 141 14.51 -13.08 5.65
N LEU A 142 13.19 -13.12 5.46
CA LEU A 142 12.42 -14.36 5.42
C LEU A 142 12.97 -15.36 4.41
N LYS A 143 13.35 -14.89 3.22
CA LYS A 143 13.96 -15.76 2.20
C LYS A 143 15.30 -16.33 2.67
N LYS A 144 16.12 -15.53 3.36
CA LYS A 144 17.42 -15.96 3.90
C LYS A 144 17.25 -17.00 5.01
N ILE A 145 16.36 -16.74 5.98
CA ILE A 145 16.07 -17.66 7.09
C ILE A 145 15.51 -19.00 6.55
N LYS A 146 14.61 -18.95 5.57
CA LYS A 146 14.06 -20.17 4.94
C LYS A 146 15.15 -20.99 4.25
N LYS A 147 16.09 -20.33 3.57
CA LYS A 147 17.23 -21.00 2.92
C LYS A 147 18.12 -21.71 3.96
N GLN A 148 18.48 -21.03 5.04
CA GLN A 148 19.30 -21.59 6.12
C GLN A 148 18.66 -22.79 6.84
N LYS A 149 17.33 -22.86 6.92
CA LYS A 149 16.62 -24.02 7.52
C LYS A 149 16.51 -25.23 6.59
N THR A 150 16.85 -25.07 5.31
CA THR A 150 16.74 -26.14 4.29
C THR A 150 18.10 -26.74 3.96
N GLU A 151 19.19 -26.07 4.34
CA GLU A 151 20.59 -26.55 4.29
C GLU A 151 20.95 -27.24 5.60
#